data_AF-A0A5N6BQ04-F1
#
_entry.id   AF-A0A5N6BQ04-F1
#
_cell.length_a   1.000
_cell.length_b   1.000
_cell.length_c   1.000
_cell.angle_alpha   90.00
_cell.angle_beta   90.00
_cell.angle_gamma   90.00
#
_symmetry.space_group_name_H-M   'P 1'
#
loop_
_entity.id
_entity.type
_entity.pdbx_description
1 polymer ?
#
loop_
_entity_poly.entity_id
_entity_poly.type
_entity_poly.pdbx_seq_one_letter_code
_entity_poly.pdbx_strand_id
1 'polypeptide(L)'
;MADVNIPLGAESEDLDISRALMVYDELSDAERREVFRNLYSAIAAFRQTSNVDHLITFADSVELMVNLKPEDRQALRIAASTPVRPEELIDLDEVRKILKE
;
A
#
# COMPACT_ATOMS: atom_id res chain seq x y z
N MET A 1 -12.14 29.94 -2.19
CA MET A 1 -11.50 28.63 -2.46
C MET A 1 -10.04 28.82 -2.07
N ALA A 2 -9.54 28.07 -1.10
CA ALA A 2 -8.17 28.22 -0.64
C ALA A 2 -7.25 27.44 -1.58
N ASP A 3 -6.34 28.13 -2.25
CA ASP A 3 -5.25 27.53 -3.01
C ASP A 3 -4.30 26.84 -2.02
N VAL A 4 -4.33 25.50 -2.04
CA VAL A 4 -3.37 24.69 -1.30
C VAL A 4 -2.06 24.71 -2.08
N ASN A 5 -1.18 25.62 -1.71
CA ASN A 5 0.17 25.70 -2.25
C ASN A 5 1.06 24.66 -1.54
N ILE A 6 1.14 23.44 -2.09
CA ILE A 6 2.11 22.43 -1.64
C ILE A 6 3.44 22.75 -2.33
N PRO A 7 4.53 23.01 -1.58
CA PRO A 7 5.82 23.33 -2.17
C PRO A 7 6.38 22.09 -2.86
N LEU A 8 6.45 22.13 -4.19
CA LEU A 8 6.94 21.04 -5.02
C LEU A 8 8.45 20.85 -4.83
N GLY A 9 8.83 19.73 -4.22
CA GLY A 9 10.08 19.03 -4.49
C GLY A 9 9.98 18.27 -5.81
N ALA A 10 9.57 18.98 -6.87
CA ALA A 10 8.79 18.47 -8.01
C ALA A 10 9.37 17.22 -8.68
N GLU A 11 10.68 17.20 -8.91
CA GLU A 11 11.29 16.18 -9.77
C GLU A 11 11.40 14.79 -9.09
N SER A 12 11.45 14.74 -7.75
CA SER A 12 11.48 13.47 -7.01
C SER A 12 10.06 12.96 -6.73
N GLU A 13 9.13 13.85 -6.36
CA GLU A 13 7.72 13.49 -6.16
C GLU A 13 7.08 12.95 -7.44
N ASP A 14 7.43 13.51 -8.60
CA ASP A 14 6.92 13.05 -9.89
C ASP A 14 7.38 11.61 -10.23
N LEU A 15 8.58 11.20 -9.78
CA LEU A 15 9.09 9.84 -10.00
C LEU A 15 8.40 8.81 -9.10
N ASP A 16 8.18 9.15 -7.83
CA ASP A 16 7.52 8.26 -6.88
C ASP A 16 6.04 8.08 -7.24
N ILE A 17 5.35 9.16 -7.65
CA ILE A 17 3.98 9.10 -8.16
C ILE A 17 3.93 8.29 -9.46
N SER A 18 4.86 8.50 -10.38
CA SER A 18 4.91 7.73 -11.63
C SER A 18 5.10 6.23 -11.38
N ARG A 19 5.98 5.85 -10.44
CA ARG A 19 6.17 4.45 -10.05
C ARG A 19 4.91 3.88 -9.41
N ALA A 20 4.27 4.63 -8.53
CA ALA A 20 3.02 4.21 -7.89
C ALA A 20 1.90 3.98 -8.91
N LEU A 21 1.78 4.88 -9.90
CA LEU A 21 0.82 4.74 -11.00
C LEU A 21 1.13 3.51 -11.87
N MET A 22 2.40 3.26 -12.22
CA MET A 22 2.78 2.05 -12.97
C MET A 22 2.38 0.77 -12.21
N VAL A 23 2.65 0.71 -10.91
CA VAL A 23 2.25 -0.44 -10.08
C VAL A 23 0.73 -0.58 -10.02
N TYR A 24 0.00 0.52 -9.87
CA TYR A 24 -1.46 0.53 -9.85
C TYR A 24 -2.06 0.06 -11.19
N ASP A 25 -1.44 0.45 -12.30
CA ASP A 25 -1.87 0.06 -13.64
C ASP A 25 -1.65 -1.43 -13.90
N GLU A 26 -0.67 -2.06 -13.27
CA GLU A 26 -0.42 -3.52 -13.31
C GLU A 26 -1.38 -4.34 -12.42
N LEU A 27 -2.23 -3.69 -11.61
CA LEU A 27 -3.22 -4.37 -10.79
C LEU A 27 -4.43 -4.79 -11.63
N SER A 28 -4.97 -5.96 -11.32
CA SER A 28 -6.27 -6.42 -11.79
C SER A 28 -7.42 -5.58 -11.21
N ASP A 29 -8.60 -5.63 -11.85
CA ASP A 29 -9.79 -4.93 -11.36
C ASP A 29 -10.17 -5.33 -9.92
N ALA A 30 -9.94 -6.59 -9.54
CA ALA A 30 -10.20 -7.07 -8.20
C ALA A 30 -9.24 -6.43 -7.17
N GLU A 31 -7.95 -6.37 -7.49
CA GLU A 31 -6.93 -5.72 -6.65
C GLU A 31 -7.16 -4.22 -6.53
N ARG A 32 -7.50 -3.53 -7.63
CA ARG A 32 -7.82 -2.08 -7.60
C ARG A 32 -9.02 -1.78 -6.70
N ARG A 33 -10.05 -2.63 -6.73
CA ARG A 33 -11.21 -2.54 -5.83
C ARG A 33 -10.80 -2.76 -4.37
N GLU A 34 -9.88 -3.68 -4.12
CA GLU A 34 -9.37 -3.95 -2.77
C GLU A 34 -8.57 -2.77 -2.21
N VAL A 35 -7.69 -2.17 -3.02
CA VAL A 35 -6.97 -0.94 -2.66
C VAL A 35 -7.96 0.17 -2.26
N PHE A 36 -9.01 0.38 -3.06
CA PHE A 36 -10.03 1.37 -2.74
C PHE A 36 -10.81 1.04 -1.46
N ARG A 37 -11.19 -0.23 -1.26
CA ARG A 37 -11.87 -0.72 -0.06
C ARG A 37 -11.03 -0.47 1.20
N ASN A 38 -9.72 -0.73 1.12
CA ASN A 38 -8.80 -0.53 2.24
C ASN A 38 -8.58 0.95 2.54
N LEU A 39 -8.44 1.79 1.52
CA LEU A 39 -8.40 3.25 1.69
C LEU A 39 -9.66 3.77 2.41
N TYR A 40 -10.83 3.38 1.93
CA TYR A 40 -12.09 3.83 2.53
C TYR A 40 -12.24 3.33 3.97
N SER A 41 -11.84 2.09 4.25
CA SER A 41 -11.84 1.53 5.60
C SER A 41 -10.91 2.30 6.54
N ALA A 42 -9.70 2.65 6.09
CA ALA A 42 -8.76 3.46 6.85
C ALA A 42 -9.29 4.87 7.16
N ILE A 43 -9.90 5.52 6.16
CA ILE A 43 -10.56 6.83 6.33
C ILE A 43 -11.72 6.73 7.32
N ALA A 44 -12.57 5.71 7.20
CA ALA A 44 -13.70 5.50 8.10
C ALA A 44 -13.23 5.28 9.54
N ALA A 45 -12.22 4.43 9.74
CA ALA A 45 -11.61 4.18 11.04
C ALA A 45 -11.02 5.47 11.65
N PHE A 46 -10.23 6.22 10.87
CA PHE A 46 -9.71 7.52 11.30
C PHE A 46 -10.83 8.49 11.70
N ARG A 47 -11.90 8.59 10.90
CA ARG A 47 -13.03 9.48 11.23
C ARG A 47 -13.74 9.09 12.52
N GLN A 48 -13.76 7.80 12.85
CA GLN A 48 -14.41 7.29 14.05
C GLN A 48 -13.54 7.44 15.29
N THR A 49 -12.24 7.18 15.18
CA THR A 49 -11.31 7.11 16.33
C THR A 49 -10.47 8.38 16.50
N SER A 50 -10.40 9.24 15.48
CA SER A 50 -9.42 10.33 15.34
C SER A 50 -7.96 9.86 15.43
N ASN A 51 -7.70 8.56 15.30
CA ASN A 51 -6.35 8.02 15.32
C ASN A 51 -5.74 8.02 13.90
N VAL A 52 -4.74 8.88 13.70
CA VAL A 52 -4.01 9.02 12.42
C VAL A 52 -3.27 7.75 12.01
N ASP A 53 -2.98 6.84 12.95
CA ASP A 53 -2.27 5.58 12.68
C ASP A 53 -3.00 4.72 11.63
N HIS A 54 -4.33 4.82 11.52
CA HIS A 54 -5.08 4.12 10.49
C HIS A 54 -4.70 4.57 9.07
N LEU A 55 -4.45 5.87 8.89
CA LEU A 55 -4.02 6.43 7.61
C LEU A 55 -2.55 6.15 7.34
N ILE A 56 -1.70 6.22 8.37
CA ILE A 56 -0.27 5.88 8.27
C ILE A 56 -0.10 4.42 7.87
N THR A 57 -0.83 3.50 8.52
CA THR A 57 -0.77 2.07 8.19
C THR A 57 -1.18 1.80 6.75
N PHE A 58 -2.19 2.51 6.23
CA PHE A 58 -2.54 2.42 4.82
C PHE A 58 -1.44 2.97 3.91
N ALA A 59 -0.86 4.13 4.23
CA ALA A 59 0.25 4.71 3.47
C ALA A 59 1.46 3.76 3.41
N ASP A 60 1.84 3.16 4.55
CA ASP A 60 2.90 2.15 4.63
C ASP A 60 2.61 0.95 3.72
N SER A 61 1.35 0.49 3.64
CA SER A 61 0.97 -0.62 2.77
C SER A 61 1.08 -0.28 1.28
N VAL A 62 0.77 0.97 0.90
CA VAL A 62 0.93 1.45 -0.48
C VAL A 62 2.41 1.55 -0.82
N GLU A 63 3.22 2.13 0.08
CA GLU A 63 4.67 2.22 -0.10
C GLU A 63 5.31 0.84 -0.27
N LEU A 64 4.92 -0.13 0.56
CA LEU A 64 5.36 -1.52 0.41
C LEU A 64 4.98 -2.09 -0.96
N MET A 65 3.72 -1.92 -1.38
CA MET A 65 3.25 -2.40 -2.69
C MET A 65 4.05 -1.79 -3.85
N VAL A 66 4.42 -0.51 -3.76
CA VAL A 66 5.19 0.20 -4.79
C VAL A 66 6.65 -0.23 -4.83
N ASN A 67 7.25 -0.53 -3.68
CA ASN A 67 8.67 -0.87 -3.55
C ASN A 67 8.96 -2.37 -3.67
N LEU A 68 7.94 -3.24 -3.60
CA LEU A 68 8.11 -4.68 -3.82
C LEU A 68 8.54 -4.97 -5.26
N LYS A 69 9.56 -5.83 -5.41
CA LYS A 69 10.00 -6.29 -6.72
C LYS A 69 8.86 -7.03 -7.43
N PRO A 70 8.77 -6.99 -8.77
CA PRO A 70 7.72 -7.68 -9.52
C PRO A 70 7.61 -9.18 -9.18
N GLU A 71 8.75 -9.84 -8.96
CA GLU A 71 8.84 -11.25 -8.52
C GLU A 71 8.20 -11.50 -7.16
N ASP A 72 8.41 -10.61 -6.19
CA ASP A 72 7.83 -10.71 -4.84
C ASP A 72 6.32 -10.41 -4.86
N ARG A 73 5.88 -9.46 -5.70
CA ARG A 73 4.45 -9.17 -5.92
C ARG A 73 3.74 -10.39 -6.50
N GLN A 74 4.36 -11.11 -7.43
CA GLN A 74 3.79 -12.33 -7.99
C GLN A 74 3.73 -13.46 -6.96
N ALA A 75 4.75 -13.61 -6.11
CA ALA A 75 4.73 -14.56 -5.00
C ALA A 75 3.57 -14.26 -4.01
N LEU A 76 3.35 -12.99 -3.67
CA LEU A 76 2.24 -12.56 -2.81
C LEU A 76 0.88 -12.81 -3.43
N ARG A 77 0.71 -12.57 -4.74
CA ARG A 77 -0.54 -12.90 -5.46
C ARG A 77 -0.85 -14.40 -5.41
N ILE A 78 0.16 -15.24 -5.57
CA ILE A 78 0.02 -16.70 -5.48
C ILE A 78 -0.32 -17.11 -4.04
N ALA A 79 0.37 -16.53 -3.05
CA ALA A 79 0.09 -16.77 -1.64
C ALA A 79 -1.33 -16.37 -1.24
N ALA A 80 -1.80 -15.19 -1.67
CA ALA A 80 -3.16 -14.71 -1.41
C ALA A 80 -4.26 -15.54 -2.10
N SER A 81 -3.92 -16.18 -3.22
CA SER A 81 -4.82 -17.10 -3.95
C SER A 81 -4.83 -18.51 -3.35
N THR A 82 -3.89 -18.81 -2.46
CA THR A 82 -3.81 -20.07 -1.74
C THR A 82 -4.60 -19.93 -0.44
N PRO A 83 -5.48 -20.88 -0.05
CA PRO A 83 -6.11 -20.83 1.24
C PRO A 83 -5.05 -21.09 2.32
N VAL A 84 -4.48 -20.01 2.85
CA VAL A 84 -3.51 -20.05 3.94
C VAL A 84 -4.26 -20.41 5.22
N ARG A 85 -3.80 -21.45 5.92
CA ARG A 85 -4.34 -21.78 7.25
C ARG A 85 -3.97 -20.63 8.19
N PRO A 86 -4.81 -20.27 9.18
CA PRO A 86 -4.51 -19.16 10.10
C PRO A 86 -3.14 -19.22 10.78
N GLU A 87 -2.54 -20.41 10.82
CA GLU A 87 -1.23 -20.76 11.37
C GLU A 87 -0.05 -20.29 10.50
N GLU A 88 -0.29 -19.91 9.25
CA GLU A 88 0.73 -19.56 8.22
C GLU A 88 0.64 -18.09 7.79
N LEU A 89 -0.14 -17.26 8.50
CA LEU A 89 -0.18 -15.81 8.25
C LEU A 89 1.21 -15.22 8.47
N ILE A 90 1.82 -14.76 7.38
CA ILE A 90 3.13 -14.12 7.36
C ILE A 90 3.11 -12.94 8.34
N ASP A 91 4.05 -12.97 9.29
CA ASP A 91 4.26 -11.87 10.22
C ASP A 91 4.82 -10.67 9.46
N LEU A 92 4.06 -9.58 9.42
CA LEU A 92 4.45 -8.35 8.74
C LEU A 92 5.70 -7.72 9.37
N ASP A 93 6.00 -8.00 10.64
CA ASP A 93 7.23 -7.57 11.30
C ASP A 93 8.45 -8.38 10.81
N GLU A 94 8.26 -9.64 10.43
CA GLU A 94 9.30 -10.49 9.86
C GLU A 94 9.68 -10.03 8.44
N VAL A 95 8.69 -9.67 7.62
CA VAL A 95 8.91 -9.09 6.28
C VAL A 95 9.65 -7.75 6.37
N ARG A 96 9.29 -6.89 7.35
CA ARG A 96 9.97 -5.62 7.60
C ARG A 96 11.44 -5.78 8.00
N LYS A 97 11.79 -6.88 8.67
CA LYS A 97 13.17 -7.17 9.07
C LYS A 97 14.04 -7.54 7.88
N ILE A 98 13.50 -8.32 6.94
CA ILE A 98 14.22 -8.76 5.73
C ILE A 98 14.53 -7.59 4.78
N LEU A 99 13.67 -6.57 4.72
CA LEU A 99 13.88 -5.40 3.86
C LEU A 99 14.90 -4.37 4.41
N LYS A 100 15.41 -4.55 5.64
CA LYS A 100 16.38 -3.65 6.28
C LYS A 100 17.81 -4.21 6.39
N GLU A 101 18.03 -5.45 5.94
CA GLU A 101 19.37 -6.06 5.74
C GLU A 101 19.80 -5.96 4.27
#